data_AF-A0AAE7J8G6-F1
#
_entry.id   AF-A0AAE7J8G6-F1
#
_cell.length_a   1.000
_cell.length_b   1.000
_cell.length_c   1.000
_cell.angle_alpha   90.00
_cell.angle_beta   90.00
_cell.angle_gamma   90.00
#
_symmetry.space_group_name_H-M   'P 1'
#
loop_
_entity.id
_entity.type
_entity.pdbx_description
1 polymer ?
#
loop_
_entity_poly.entity_id
_entity_poly.type
_entity_poly.pdbx_seq_one_letter_code
_entity_poly.pdbx_strand_id
1 'polypeptide(L)' 'MFNPLFVLAPFEGLAIPNPILPVLGVVFLPTTTLGVCFAHASFGGVGSFSGLLVVAIGLVIDAGLIGNGRGLAKR' A
#
# COMPACT_ATOMS: atom_id res chain seq x y z
N MET A 1 1.58 14.90 -18.35
CA MET A 1 2.22 15.62 -17.24
C MET A 1 1.94 14.86 -15.95
N PHE A 2 2.96 14.41 -15.23
CA PHE A 2 2.79 13.82 -13.89
C PHE A 2 2.62 14.95 -12.88
N ASN A 3 1.51 14.98 -12.14
CA ASN A 3 1.30 15.93 -11.06
C ASN A 3 1.80 15.30 -9.75
N PRO A 4 2.92 15.76 -9.17
CA PRO A 4 3.49 15.17 -7.97
C PRO A 4 2.53 15.25 -6.78
N LEU A 5 1.67 16.27 -6.69
CA LEU A 5 0.66 16.39 -5.63
C LEU A 5 -0.33 15.21 -5.61
N PHE A 6 -0.74 14.68 -6.77
CA PHE A 6 -1.65 13.53 -6.79
C PHE A 6 -0.98 12.24 -6.31
N VAL A 7 0.30 12.07 -6.66
CA VAL A 7 1.10 10.91 -6.23
C VAL A 7 1.48 11.03 -4.75
N LEU A 8 1.69 12.25 -4.25
CA LEU A 8 2.14 12.53 -2.89
C LEU A 8 0.99 12.71 -1.89
N ALA A 9 -0.22 13.07 -2.34
CA ALA A 9 -1.41 13.26 -1.50
C ALA A 9 -1.73 12.05 -0.59
N PRO A 10 -1.60 10.78 -1.03
CA PRO A 10 -1.81 9.63 -0.15
C PRO A 10 -0.75 9.53 0.97
N PHE A 11 0.42 10.15 0.77
CA PHE A 11 1.53 10.15 1.72
C PHE A 11 1.54 11.40 2.62
N GLU A 12 0.64 12.36 2.40
CA GLU A 12 0.52 13.54 3.26
C GLU A 12 0.14 13.12 4.69
N GLY A 13 0.97 13.51 5.66
CA GLY A 13 0.73 13.22 7.08
C GLY A 13 1.31 11.90 7.60
N LEU A 14 1.86 11.02 6.75
CA LEU A 14 2.79 10.03 7.27
C LEU A 14 4.07 10.77 7.70
N ALA A 15 4.48 10.61 8.96
CA ALA A 15 5.82 10.98 9.38
C ALA A 15 6.78 10.02 8.68
N ILE A 16 7.20 10.39 7.46
CA ILE A 16 8.14 9.63 6.66
C ILE A 16 9.52 10.29 6.90
N PRO A 17 10.29 9.84 7.91
CA PRO A 17 11.64 10.37 8.13
C PRO A 17 12.58 10.09 6.94
N ASN A 18 12.18 9.21 6.01
CA ASN A 18 12.94 8.90 4.80
C ASN A 18 12.02 8.60 3.59
N PRO A 19 11.89 9.50 2.60
CA PRO A 19 10.98 9.35 1.45
C PRO A 19 11.31 8.16 0.54
N ILE A 20 12.46 7.51 0.74
CA ILE A 20 12.88 6.32 -0.02
C ILE A 20 11.96 5.12 0.26
N LEU A 21 11.50 4.95 1.51
CA LEU A 21 10.68 3.79 1.91
C LEU A 21 9.34 3.72 1.15
N PRO A 22 8.53 4.79 1.07
CA PRO A 22 7.31 4.77 0.27
C PRO A 22 7.56 4.54 -1.22
N VAL A 23 8.63 5.09 -1.78
CA VAL A 23 8.99 4.89 -3.19
C VAL A 23 9.34 3.43 -3.47
N LEU A 24 10.16 2.80 -2.60
CA LEU A 24 10.44 1.37 -2.68
C LEU A 24 9.16 0.55 -2.49
N GLY A 25 8.29 0.95 -1.56
CA GLY A 25 6.98 0.36 -1.37
C GLY A 25 6.16 0.37 -2.66
N VAL A 26 6.02 1.50 -3.35
CA VAL A 26 5.26 1.57 -4.61
C VAL A 26 5.87 0.69 -5.71
N VAL A 27 7.20 0.54 -5.74
CA VAL A 27 7.88 -0.29 -6.74
C VAL A 27 7.72 -1.80 -6.47
N PHE A 28 7.83 -2.22 -5.21
CA PHE A 28 7.84 -3.65 -4.84
C PHE A 28 6.48 -4.17 -4.37
N LEU A 29 5.70 -3.34 -3.68
CA LEU A 29 4.41 -3.65 -3.06
C LEU A 29 3.42 -2.49 -3.32
N PRO A 30 3.05 -2.25 -4.60
CA PRO A 30 2.28 -1.08 -5.00
C PRO A 30 0.93 -0.97 -4.29
N THR A 31 0.19 -2.06 -4.18
CA THR A 31 -1.17 -2.02 -3.61
C THR A 31 -1.15 -2.01 -2.09
N THR A 32 -0.16 -2.65 -1.45
CA THR A 32 0.08 -2.55 -0.01
C THR A 32 0.40 -1.11 0.38
N THR A 33 1.24 -0.44 -0.40
CA THR A 33 1.67 0.93 -0.12
C THR A 33 0.51 1.91 -0.23
N LEU A 34 -0.33 1.77 -1.27
CA LEU A 34 -1.57 2.53 -1.37
C LEU A 34 -2.55 2.20 -0.23
N GLY A 35 -2.62 0.93 0.19
CA GLY A 35 -3.43 0.50 1.32
C GLY A 35 -3.03 1.20 2.63
N VAL A 36 -1.73 1.34 2.91
CA VAL A 36 -1.22 2.07 4.10
C VAL A 36 -1.64 3.53 4.06
N CYS A 37 -1.51 4.17 2.89
CA CYS A 37 -1.91 5.55 2.69
C CYS A 37 -3.42 5.73 2.94
N PHE A 38 -4.24 4.87 2.35
CA PHE A 38 -5.69 4.92 2.51
C PHE A 38 -6.12 4.62 3.95
N ALA A 39 -5.42 3.71 4.64
CA ALA A 39 -5.64 3.45 6.06
C ALA A 39 -5.44 4.70 6.92
N HIS A 40 -4.35 5.44 6.69
CA HIS A 40 -4.08 6.70 7.41
C HIS A 40 -5.07 7.81 7.04
N ALA A 41 -5.41 7.94 5.76
CA ALA A 41 -6.30 9.01 5.29
C ALA A 41 -7.77 8.81 5.69
N SER A 42 -8.24 7.56 5.78
CA SER A 42 -9.69 7.27 5.90
C SER A 42 -10.09 6.47 7.14
N PHE A 43 -9.16 5.76 7.79
CA PHE A 43 -9.50 4.82 8.86
C PHE A 43 -8.74 5.05 10.18
N GLY A 44 -8.04 6.18 10.32
CA GLY A 44 -7.24 6.45 11.53
C GLY A 44 -5.94 5.63 11.61
N GLY A 45 -5.46 5.13 10.47
CA GLY A 45 -4.19 4.44 10.33
C GLY A 45 -4.23 2.94 10.60
N VAL A 46 -3.05 2.34 10.66
CA VAL A 46 -2.84 0.90 10.89
C VAL A 46 -3.19 0.43 12.30
N GLY A 47 -3.49 1.35 13.22
CA GLY A 47 -3.98 1.04 14.57
C GLY A 47 -5.47 0.66 14.62
N SER A 48 -6.21 0.85 13.53
CA SER A 48 -7.62 0.50 13.42
C SER A 48 -7.82 -0.84 12.71
N PHE A 49 -8.88 -1.58 13.04
CA PHE A 49 -9.23 -2.82 12.34
C PHE A 49 -9.44 -2.60 10.84
N SER A 50 -10.22 -1.59 10.45
CA SER A 50 -10.51 -1.28 9.04
C SER A 50 -9.26 -0.84 8.27
N GLY A 51 -8.37 -0.07 8.89
CA GLY A 51 -7.10 0.31 8.27
C GLY A 51 -6.20 -0.91 8.04
N LEU A 52 -6.10 -1.79 9.03
CA LEU A 52 -5.32 -3.02 8.94
C LEU A 52 -5.90 -3.99 7.89
N LEU A 53 -7.24 -4.09 7.79
CA LEU A 53 -7.94 -4.86 6.76
C LEU A 53 -7.55 -4.40 5.35
N VAL A 54 -7.59 -3.09 5.09
CA VAL A 54 -7.26 -2.54 3.76
C VAL A 54 -5.79 -2.78 3.41
N VAL A 55 -4.88 -2.61 4.36
CA VAL A 55 -3.44 -2.92 4.16
C VAL A 55 -3.25 -4.40 3.86
N ALA A 56 -3.95 -5.30 4.58
CA ALA A 56 -3.87 -6.73 4.36
C ALA A 56 -4.39 -7.15 2.98
N ILE A 57 -5.46 -6.51 2.49
CA ILE A 57 -5.97 -6.74 1.13
C ILE A 57 -4.91 -6.35 0.09
N GLY A 58 -4.27 -5.18 0.24
CA GLY A 58 -3.16 -4.77 -0.63
C GLY A 58 -2.00 -5.77 -0.62
N LEU A 59 -1.63 -6.27 0.56
CA LEU A 59 -0.57 -7.29 0.68
C LEU A 59 -0.92 -8.58 -0.05
N VAL A 60 -2.17 -9.06 0.07
CA VAL A 60 -2.63 -10.26 -0.65
C VAL A 60 -2.61 -10.05 -2.15
N ILE A 61 -3.02 -8.87 -2.62
CA ILE A 61 -2.99 -8.53 -4.06
C ILE A 61 -1.54 -8.51 -4.55
N ASP A 62 -0.63 -7.79 -3.89
CA ASP A 62 0.78 -7.73 -4.29
C ASP A 62 1.44 -9.12 -4.25
N ALA A 63 1.17 -9.94 -3.23
CA ALA A 63 1.67 -11.30 -3.15
C ALA A 63 1.11 -12.19 -4.28
N GLY A 64 -0.17 -12.01 -4.65
CA GLY A 64 -0.79 -12.69 -5.78
C GLY A 64 -0.23 -12.26 -7.13
N LEU A 65 0.13 -10.98 -7.27
CA LEU A 65 0.80 -10.41 -8.45
C LEU A 65 2.23 -10.93 -8.59
N ILE A 66 3.02 -10.96 -7.51
CA ILE A 66 4.37 -11.53 -7.46
C ILE A 66 4.33 -13.04 -7.75
N GLY A 67 3.26 -13.73 -7.34
CA GLY A 67 3.03 -15.15 -7.63
C GLY A 67 2.64 -15.47 -9.08
N ASN A 68 2.41 -14.47 -9.96
CA ASN A 68 2.00 -14.63 -11.36
C ASN A 68 0.87 -15.66 -11.58
N GLY A 69 -0.09 -15.75 -10.64
CA GLY A 69 -1.17 -16.74 -10.73
C GLY A 69 -0.71 -18.21 -10.70
N ARG A 70 0.52 -18.50 -10.24
CA ARG A 70 1.04 -19.86 -10.01
C ARG A 70 0.31 -20.45 -8.80
N GLY A 71 -0.91 -20.91 -9.07
CA GLY A 71 -1.93 -21.33 -8.13
C GLY A 71 -1.43 -21.84 -6.78
N LEU A 72 -1.74 -21.08 -5.73
CA LEU A 72 -1.97 -21.65 -4.40
C LEU A 72 -3.18 -22.62 -4.41
N ALA A 73 -3.96 -22.62 -5.49
CA ALA A 73 -5.08 -23.52 -5.79
C ALA A 73 -4.74 -24.58 -6.87
N LYS A 74 -3.49 -25.07 -6.95
CA LYS A 74 -3.19 -26.31 -7.67
C LYS A 74 -2.99 -27.46 -6.68
N ARG A 75 -4.08 -28.13 -6.37
CA ARG A 75 -4.11 -29.57 -6.09
C ARG A 75 -5.24 -30.18 -6.90
#